data_AF-A0A9D6SHF8-F1
#
_entry.id   AF-A0A9D6SHF8-F1
#
_cell.length_a   1.000
_cell.length_b   1.000
_cell.length_c   1.000
_cell.angle_alpha   90.00
_cell.angle_beta   90.00
_cell.angle_gamma   90.00
#
_symmetry.space_group_name_H-M   'P 1'
#
loop_
_entity.id
_entity.type
_entity.pdbx_description
1 polymer ?
#
loop_
_entity_poly.entity_id
_entity_poly.type
_entity_poly.pdbx_seq_one_letter_code
_entity_poly.pdbx_strand_id
1 'polypeptide(L)'
;MNSSSAVLAVSMSLLVLSAAPQGNYAQHNSMYSGTWTATVGESQILHGRWIGQTIPDDPTSAHGSWTMTGPGGKTAMTGTWSARKTAKGWHGTWSAKAATGSAAAGTWNAALASDPQATLQEFFQRLSNQTVDGTWRSRRLEGSWRLKGKPNLSAR
;
A
#
# COMPACT_ATOMS: atom_id res chain seq x y z
N MET A 1 -23.92 -70.16 -34.56
CA MET A 1 -24.04 -68.73 -34.87
C MET A 1 -23.94 -67.95 -33.56
N ASN A 2 -22.80 -67.25 -33.38
CA ASN A 2 -22.63 -65.86 -32.91
C ASN A 2 -23.48 -65.46 -31.67
N SER A 3 -22.99 -64.99 -30.51
CA SER A 3 -21.76 -64.24 -30.13
C SER A 3 -21.65 -64.28 -28.58
N SER A 4 -20.48 -64.57 -27.99
CA SER A 4 -19.55 -63.61 -27.32
C SER A 4 -20.16 -62.68 -26.25
N SER A 5 -19.79 -62.89 -24.98
CA SER A 5 -18.97 -61.96 -24.15
C SER A 5 -19.84 -61.09 -23.22
N ALA A 6 -19.46 -60.67 -22.02
CA ALA A 6 -18.30 -60.87 -21.17
C ALA A 6 -18.69 -60.47 -19.73
N VAL A 7 -17.85 -60.93 -18.79
CA VAL A 7 -17.85 -60.70 -17.34
C VAL A 7 -17.97 -59.21 -17.00
N LEU A 8 -18.96 -58.84 -16.17
CA LEU A 8 -18.98 -57.54 -15.49
C LEU A 8 -18.32 -57.69 -14.12
N ALA A 9 -17.02 -57.36 -14.08
CA ALA A 9 -16.31 -57.05 -12.86
C ALA A 9 -16.84 -55.72 -12.31
N VAL A 10 -17.45 -55.74 -11.13
CA VAL A 10 -17.85 -54.53 -10.41
C VAL A 10 -16.60 -53.96 -9.75
N SER A 11 -15.93 -53.05 -10.46
CA SER A 11 -14.85 -52.23 -9.90
C SER A 11 -15.45 -51.17 -8.98
N MET A 12 -15.27 -51.38 -7.67
CA MET A 12 -15.60 -50.43 -6.62
C MET A 12 -14.48 -49.38 -6.55
N SER A 13 -14.58 -48.33 -7.38
CA SER A 13 -13.67 -47.20 -7.32
C SER A 13 -14.02 -46.30 -6.14
N LEU A 14 -13.22 -46.39 -5.09
CA LEU A 14 -13.23 -45.47 -3.95
C LEU A 14 -12.75 -44.09 -4.42
N LEU A 15 -13.67 -43.14 -4.58
CA LEU A 15 -13.34 -41.75 -4.87
C LEU A 15 -12.96 -41.08 -3.55
N VAL A 16 -11.66 -41.12 -3.21
CA VAL A 16 -11.11 -40.27 -2.14
C VAL A 16 -11.08 -38.85 -2.69
N LEU A 17 -12.10 -38.06 -2.35
CA LEU A 17 -12.12 -36.64 -2.58
C LEU A 17 -11.15 -36.00 -1.58
N SER A 18 -9.87 -35.94 -1.97
CA SER A 18 -8.88 -35.12 -1.26
C SER A 18 -9.30 -33.66 -1.40
N ALA A 19 -10.11 -33.17 -0.47
CA ALA A 19 -10.23 -31.74 -0.22
C ALA A 19 -8.86 -31.27 0.28
N ALA A 20 -7.98 -30.91 -0.66
CA ALA A 20 -6.91 -30.00 -0.31
C ALA A 20 -7.59 -28.78 0.31
N PRO A 21 -7.23 -28.34 1.53
CA PRO A 21 -7.56 -26.99 1.92
C PRO A 21 -6.88 -26.12 0.87
N GLN A 22 -7.66 -25.57 -0.06
CA GLN A 22 -7.30 -24.35 -0.73
C GLN A 22 -7.22 -23.34 0.41
N GLY A 23 -6.05 -23.29 1.04
CA GLY A 23 -5.64 -22.14 1.82
C GLY A 23 -5.73 -21.00 0.83
N ASN A 24 -6.85 -20.29 0.87
CA ASN A 24 -6.96 -18.96 0.32
C ASN A 24 -5.98 -18.09 1.11
N TYR A 25 -4.68 -18.26 0.88
CA TYR A 25 -3.75 -17.14 0.91
C TYR A 25 -4.06 -16.33 -0.34
N ALA A 26 -5.28 -15.80 -0.41
CA ALA A 26 -5.45 -14.49 -0.98
C ALA A 26 -4.60 -13.61 -0.07
N GLN A 27 -3.30 -13.52 -0.37
CA GLN A 27 -2.48 -12.41 0.08
C GLN A 27 -3.21 -11.20 -0.46
N HIS A 28 -4.07 -10.64 0.38
CA HIS A 28 -4.83 -9.46 0.09
C HIS A 28 -3.80 -8.34 0.06
N ASN A 29 -3.10 -8.21 -1.08
CA ASN A 29 -2.22 -7.10 -1.37
C ASN A 29 -3.12 -5.88 -1.43
N SER A 30 -3.38 -5.35 -0.23
CA SER A 30 -4.35 -4.32 0.00
C SER A 30 -3.72 -3.07 -0.56
N MET A 31 -4.14 -2.67 -1.75
CA MET A 31 -3.80 -1.37 -2.24
C MET A 31 -4.57 -0.35 -1.40
N TYR A 32 -3.96 0.78 -1.11
CA TYR A 32 -4.52 1.88 -0.35
C TYR A 32 -4.35 3.15 -1.16
N SER A 33 -5.23 4.12 -0.96
CA SER A 33 -5.11 5.40 -1.63
C SER A 33 -5.70 6.54 -0.81
N GLY A 34 -5.29 7.76 -1.13
CA GLY A 34 -5.79 8.93 -0.44
C GLY A 34 -5.24 10.23 -1.00
N THR A 35 -5.32 11.26 -0.16
CA THR A 35 -4.77 12.59 -0.43
C THR A 35 -3.72 12.94 0.61
N TRP A 36 -2.76 13.77 0.21
CA TRP A 36 -1.72 14.27 1.09
C TRP A 36 -1.62 15.78 0.99
N THR A 37 -1.16 16.42 2.06
CA THR A 37 -0.68 17.80 2.06
C THR A 37 0.70 17.86 2.70
N ALA A 38 1.56 18.76 2.22
CA ALA A 38 2.87 19.00 2.80
C ALA A 38 3.20 20.49 2.82
N THR A 39 3.89 20.95 3.85
CA THR A 39 4.42 22.31 3.92
C THR A 39 5.88 22.31 3.46
N VAL A 40 6.26 23.34 2.69
CA VAL A 40 7.64 23.63 2.30
C VAL A 40 7.96 25.07 2.70
N GLY A 41 9.02 25.27 3.49
CA GLY A 41 9.36 26.61 4.01
C GLY A 41 8.23 27.20 4.87
N GLU A 42 8.10 28.52 4.89
CA GLU A 42 7.21 29.23 5.82
C GLU A 42 5.73 29.21 5.44
N SER A 43 5.37 29.00 4.16
CA SER A 43 3.97 29.16 3.73
C SER A 43 3.53 28.33 2.53
N GLN A 44 4.44 27.62 1.85
CA GLN A 44 4.05 26.88 0.66
C GLN A 44 3.37 25.57 1.05
N ILE A 45 2.10 25.41 0.67
CA ILE A 45 1.34 24.17 0.85
C ILE A 45 1.29 23.42 -0.49
N LEU A 46 1.84 22.22 -0.49
CA LEU A 46 1.72 21.24 -1.56
C LEU A 46 0.60 20.25 -1.23
N HIS A 47 -0.05 19.70 -2.25
CA HIS A 47 -1.07 18.68 -2.07
C HIS A 47 -1.13 17.75 -3.26
N GLY A 48 -1.75 16.59 -3.06
CA GLY A 48 -1.95 15.65 -4.15
C GLY A 48 -2.54 14.33 -3.71
N ARG A 49 -2.29 13.29 -4.50
CA ARG A 49 -2.81 11.93 -4.28
C ARG A 49 -1.68 10.96 -4.03
N TRP A 50 -1.96 9.92 -3.27
CA TRP A 50 -1.03 8.82 -3.06
C TRP A 50 -1.77 7.49 -3.23
N ILE A 51 -1.00 6.48 -3.63
CA ILE A 51 -1.36 5.07 -3.54
C ILE A 51 -0.26 4.32 -2.79
N GLY A 52 -0.60 3.21 -2.15
CA GLY A 52 0.31 2.41 -1.33
C GLY A 52 -0.10 0.97 -1.23
N GLN A 53 0.85 0.09 -0.95
CA GLN A 53 0.58 -1.31 -0.67
C GLN A 53 1.69 -1.90 0.22
N THR A 54 1.37 -2.98 0.93
CA THR A 54 2.36 -3.81 1.64
C THR A 54 3.22 -4.61 0.66
N ILE A 55 4.41 -5.01 1.08
CA ILE A 55 5.17 -6.02 0.34
C ILE A 55 4.64 -7.42 0.73
N PRO A 56 4.38 -8.32 -0.24
CA PRO A 56 4.08 -9.72 0.06
C PRO A 56 5.12 -10.32 1.02
N ASP A 57 4.65 -11.04 2.04
CA ASP A 57 5.47 -11.69 3.07
C ASP A 57 6.29 -10.74 3.97
N ASP A 58 6.14 -9.42 3.84
CA ASP A 58 6.74 -8.42 4.73
C ASP A 58 5.72 -7.33 5.12
N PRO A 59 4.93 -7.55 6.19
CA PRO A 59 3.95 -6.57 6.68
C PRO A 59 4.61 -5.34 7.34
N THR A 60 5.94 -5.35 7.51
CA THR A 60 6.70 -4.23 8.06
C THR A 60 7.25 -3.30 6.97
N SER A 61 7.04 -3.64 5.70
CA SER A 61 7.49 -2.84 4.56
C SER A 61 6.32 -2.46 3.64
N ALA A 62 6.44 -1.26 3.07
CA ALA A 62 5.44 -0.68 2.21
C ALA A 62 6.07 0.11 1.08
N HIS A 63 5.32 0.27 0.00
CA HIS A 63 5.71 1.11 -1.12
C HIS A 63 4.50 1.64 -1.86
N GLY A 64 4.73 2.67 -2.66
CA GLY A 64 3.69 3.23 -3.50
C GLY A 64 4.17 4.38 -4.35
N SER A 65 3.20 5.09 -4.90
CA SER A 65 3.43 6.27 -5.72
C SER A 65 2.53 7.43 -5.29
N TRP A 66 2.92 8.62 -5.70
CA TRP A 66 2.17 9.83 -5.42
C TRP A 66 2.22 10.78 -6.60
N THR A 67 1.24 11.67 -6.65
CA THR A 67 1.20 12.82 -7.55
C THR A 67 1.05 14.09 -6.72
N MET A 68 1.64 15.18 -7.20
CA MET A 68 1.41 16.54 -6.69
C MET A 68 0.57 17.30 -7.69
N THR A 69 -0.50 17.90 -7.21
CA THR A 69 -1.37 18.75 -8.00
C THR A 69 -0.80 20.16 -8.04
N GLY A 70 -0.64 20.71 -9.24
CA GLY A 70 -0.24 22.08 -9.48
C GLY A 70 -1.42 22.99 -9.87
N PRO A 71 -1.13 24.22 -10.32
CA PRO A 71 -2.14 25.16 -10.76
C PRO A 71 -3.07 24.59 -11.84
N GLY A 72 -4.37 24.87 -11.74
CA GLY A 72 -5.37 24.37 -12.67
C GLY A 72 -5.65 22.86 -12.58
N GLY A 73 -5.27 22.22 -11.47
CA GLY A 73 -5.59 20.80 -11.21
C GLY A 73 -4.71 19.80 -11.98
N LYS A 74 -3.70 20.29 -12.71
CA LYS A 74 -2.78 19.44 -13.47
C LYS A 74 -1.73 18.81 -12.57
N THR A 75 -1.26 17.60 -12.89
CA THR A 75 -0.13 16.99 -12.20
C THR A 75 1.15 17.78 -12.46
N ALA A 76 1.74 18.36 -11.41
CA ALA A 76 2.99 19.09 -11.48
C ALA A 76 4.21 18.19 -11.24
N MET A 77 4.07 17.20 -10.35
CA MET A 77 5.11 16.21 -10.04
C MET A 77 4.52 14.84 -9.82
N THR A 78 5.31 13.81 -10.10
CA THR A 78 5.02 12.42 -9.75
C THR A 78 6.18 11.85 -8.96
N GLY A 79 5.93 10.78 -8.21
CA GLY A 79 6.96 10.23 -7.35
C GLY A 79 6.63 8.86 -6.82
N THR A 80 7.63 8.26 -6.17
CA THR A 80 7.49 7.01 -5.41
C THR A 80 7.81 7.25 -3.95
N TRP A 81 7.34 6.33 -3.12
CA TRP A 81 7.69 6.30 -1.70
C TRP A 81 7.88 4.86 -1.24
N SER A 82 8.70 4.68 -0.22
CA SER A 82 8.85 3.45 0.52
C SER A 82 8.65 3.73 2.01
N ALA A 83 8.26 2.72 2.77
CA ALA A 83 8.19 2.77 4.21
C ALA A 83 8.71 1.47 4.82
N ARG A 84 9.32 1.59 5.98
CA ARG A 84 9.64 0.48 6.86
C ARG A 84 9.22 0.82 8.28
N LYS A 85 8.72 -0.18 8.98
CA LYS A 85 8.30 -0.07 10.37
C LYS A 85 9.47 -0.33 11.31
N THR A 86 9.55 0.47 12.37
CA THR A 86 10.50 0.30 13.48
C THR A 86 9.76 0.41 14.81
N ALA A 87 10.46 0.13 15.91
CA ALA A 87 9.92 0.34 17.26
C ALA A 87 9.49 1.79 17.55
N LYS A 88 10.00 2.78 16.81
CA LYS A 88 9.68 4.21 16.99
C LYS A 88 8.55 4.70 16.07
N GLY A 89 8.07 3.86 15.15
CA GLY A 89 7.09 4.23 14.12
C GLY A 89 7.58 3.92 12.71
N TRP A 90 6.94 4.55 11.73
CA TRP A 90 7.26 4.37 10.32
C TRP A 90 8.30 5.38 9.85
N HIS A 91 9.24 4.92 9.05
CA HIS A 91 10.21 5.77 8.37
C HIS A 91 10.37 5.32 6.92
N GLY A 92 10.81 6.20 6.05
CA GLY A 92 10.88 5.85 4.64
C GLY A 92 11.59 6.86 3.78
N THR A 93 11.66 6.55 2.49
CA THR A 93 12.19 7.44 1.46
C THR A 93 11.10 7.84 0.48
N TRP A 94 11.27 8.98 -0.16
CA TRP A 94 10.44 9.40 -1.28
C TRP A 94 11.32 9.94 -2.41
N SER A 95 10.81 9.85 -3.63
CA SER A 95 11.37 10.46 -4.82
C SER A 95 10.29 11.28 -5.53
N ALA A 96 10.71 12.33 -6.25
CA ALA A 96 9.87 13.23 -7.03
C ALA A 96 10.53 13.51 -8.37
N LYS A 97 9.73 13.62 -9.41
CA LYS A 97 10.11 14.12 -10.73
C LYS A 97 9.06 15.10 -11.22
N ALA A 98 9.49 16.32 -11.55
CA ALA A 98 8.66 17.33 -12.19
C ALA A 98 8.57 17.07 -13.69
N ALA A 99 7.47 17.51 -14.31
CA ALA A 99 7.32 17.49 -15.76
C ALA A 99 8.44 18.26 -16.49
N THR A 100 9.01 19.27 -15.83
CA THR A 100 10.14 20.08 -16.32
C THR A 100 11.50 19.38 -16.23
N GLY A 101 11.55 18.13 -15.75
CA GLY A 101 12.77 17.32 -15.65
C GLY A 101 13.53 17.45 -14.34
N SER A 102 13.16 18.39 -13.45
CA SER A 102 13.75 18.49 -12.12
C SER A 102 13.37 17.28 -11.25
N ALA A 103 14.30 16.80 -10.43
CA ALA A 103 14.07 15.69 -9.52
C ALA A 103 14.45 16.05 -8.08
N ALA A 104 13.71 15.50 -7.12
CA ALA A 104 13.99 15.61 -5.70
C ALA A 104 13.81 14.25 -5.02
N ALA A 105 14.44 14.08 -3.87
CA ALA A 105 14.28 12.89 -3.06
C ALA A 105 14.51 13.25 -1.59
N GLY A 106 14.01 12.42 -0.70
CA GLY A 106 14.06 12.71 0.72
C GLY A 106 13.69 11.54 1.59
N THR A 107 13.68 11.81 2.90
CA THR A 107 13.23 10.87 3.93
C THR A 107 12.03 11.44 4.66
N TRP A 108 11.21 10.56 5.23
CA TRP A 108 10.08 10.95 6.05
C TRP A 108 9.98 10.02 7.27
N ASN A 109 9.32 10.52 8.31
CA ASN A 109 8.98 9.74 9.51
C ASN A 109 7.54 10.03 9.92
N ALA A 110 6.84 9.01 10.40
CA ALA A 110 5.52 9.11 11.03
C ALA A 110 5.60 8.50 12.43
N ALA A 111 5.40 9.33 13.46
CA ALA A 111 5.33 8.87 14.84
C ALA A 111 3.94 8.30 15.11
N LEU A 112 3.86 7.03 15.49
CA LEU A 112 2.63 6.44 16.00
C LEU A 112 2.72 6.41 17.52
N ALA A 113 2.19 7.45 18.17
CA ALA A 113 2.30 7.62 19.61
C ALA A 113 1.59 6.54 20.44
N SER A 114 0.68 5.76 19.84
CA SER A 114 -0.27 4.92 20.57
C SER A 114 -0.20 3.42 20.27
N ASP A 115 0.57 2.97 19.26
CA ASP A 115 0.70 1.54 18.96
C ASP A 115 1.94 1.21 18.09
N PRO A 116 3.05 0.78 18.71
CA PRO A 116 4.25 0.36 17.99
C PRO A 116 4.06 -0.94 17.19
N GLN A 117 2.98 -1.70 17.45
CA GLN A 117 2.72 -3.03 16.89
C GLN A 117 1.67 -3.03 15.78
N ALA A 118 0.94 -1.93 15.57
CA ALA A 118 0.02 -1.75 14.44
C ALA A 118 0.70 -2.02 13.08
N THR A 119 0.21 -3.02 12.37
CA THR A 119 0.59 -3.37 10.98
C THR A 119 0.30 -2.20 10.02
N LEU A 120 0.87 -2.25 8.81
CA LEU A 120 0.56 -1.24 7.78
C LEU A 120 -0.94 -1.24 7.44
N GLN A 121 -1.57 -2.41 7.46
CA GLN A 121 -3.00 -2.55 7.24
C GLN A 121 -3.80 -1.82 8.32
N GLU A 122 -3.46 -1.99 9.60
CA GLU A 122 -4.10 -1.26 10.70
C GLU A 122 -3.80 0.24 10.64
N PHE A 123 -2.59 0.62 10.20
CA PHE A 123 -2.22 2.01 9.94
C PHE A 123 -3.12 2.65 8.87
N PHE A 124 -3.30 1.99 7.72
CA PHE A 124 -4.17 2.49 6.65
C PHE A 124 -5.67 2.38 6.98
N GLN A 125 -6.08 1.39 7.77
CA GLN A 125 -7.44 1.32 8.31
C GLN A 125 -7.71 2.52 9.23
N ARG A 126 -6.76 2.88 10.11
CA ARG A 126 -6.85 4.09 10.96
C ARG A 126 -6.92 5.38 10.14
N LEU A 127 -6.25 5.44 8.99
CA LEU A 127 -6.33 6.58 8.07
C LEU A 127 -7.76 6.86 7.53
N SER A 128 -8.69 5.92 7.70
CA SER A 128 -10.11 6.14 7.38
C SER A 128 -10.84 7.00 8.43
N ASN A 129 -10.36 7.00 9.68
CA ASN A 129 -10.98 7.70 10.82
C ASN A 129 -10.10 8.81 11.40
N GLN A 130 -8.79 8.81 11.09
CA GLN A 130 -7.81 9.75 11.63
C GLN A 130 -6.89 10.27 10.54
N THR A 131 -6.36 11.46 10.79
CA THR A 131 -5.33 12.06 9.96
C THR A 131 -3.98 11.69 10.55
N VAL A 132 -3.05 11.19 9.73
CA VAL A 132 -1.66 10.95 10.16
C VAL A 132 -0.79 12.11 9.72
N ASP A 133 0.10 12.56 10.60
CA ASP A 133 1.09 13.58 10.30
C ASP A 133 2.51 13.10 10.56
N GLY A 134 3.47 13.85 10.04
CA GLY A 134 4.88 13.59 10.22
C GLY A 134 5.74 14.68 9.61
N THR A 135 7.04 14.42 9.55
CA THR A 135 8.03 15.36 9.00
C THR A 135 8.71 14.76 7.78
N TRP A 136 9.11 15.62 6.84
CA TRP A 136 9.91 15.24 5.68
C TRP A 136 11.16 16.12 5.58
N ARG A 137 12.21 15.58 4.94
CA ARG A 137 13.45 16.32 4.64
C ARG A 137 13.95 16.01 3.25
N SER A 138 14.48 17.02 2.56
CA SER A 138 15.19 16.90 1.27
C SER A 138 16.29 17.96 1.19
N ARG A 139 17.55 17.53 1.19
CA ARG A 139 18.73 18.42 1.17
C ARG A 139 18.64 19.52 2.24
N ARG A 140 18.40 20.78 1.83
CA ARG A 140 18.29 21.96 2.73
C ARG A 140 16.84 22.31 3.07
N LEU A 141 15.87 21.53 2.59
CA LEU A 141 14.45 21.74 2.81
C LEU A 141 13.91 20.71 3.79
N GLU A 142 13.00 21.15 4.65
CA GLU A 142 12.24 20.30 5.55
C GLU A 142 10.85 20.88 5.75
N GLY A 143 9.95 20.05 6.29
CA GLY A 143 8.60 20.48 6.59
C GLY A 143 7.77 19.39 7.23
N SER A 144 6.49 19.69 7.41
CA SER A 144 5.51 18.75 7.93
C SER A 144 4.62 18.24 6.79
N TRP A 145 4.12 17.03 6.93
CA TRP A 145 3.15 16.45 6.00
C TRP A 145 1.98 15.87 6.76
N ARG A 146 0.88 15.68 6.03
CA ARG A 146 -0.36 15.14 6.55
C ARG A 146 -1.01 14.24 5.52
N LEU A 147 -1.40 13.04 5.93
CA LEU A 147 -2.10 12.04 5.13
C LEU A 147 -3.56 11.91 5.58
N LYS A 148 -4.44 11.85 4.59
CA LYS A 148 -5.82 11.43 4.76
C LYS A 148 -6.08 10.25 3.83
N GLY A 149 -6.42 9.10 4.41
CA GLY A 149 -6.79 7.92 3.64
C GLY A 149 -8.25 8.00 3.20
N LYS A 150 -8.57 7.25 2.16
CA LYS A 150 -9.93 6.78 1.94
C LYS A 150 -9.91 5.26 2.16
N PRO A 151 -10.85 4.69 2.93
CA PRO A 151 -10.97 3.25 3.00
C PRO A 151 -11.16 2.72 1.58
N ASN A 152 -10.41 1.66 1.24
CA ASN A 152 -10.67 0.96 0.00
C ASN A 152 -11.98 0.18 0.23
N LEU A 153 -13.05 0.64 -0.42
CA LEU A 153 -14.28 -0.15 -0.53
C LEU A 153 -13.90 -1.33 -1.43
N SER A 154 -13.56 -2.48 -0.84
CA SER A 154 -13.45 -3.72 -1.60
C SER A 154 -14.75 -3.90 -2.39
N ALA A 155 -14.63 -4.01 -3.72
CA ALA A 155 -15.74 -4.42 -4.56
C ALA A 155 -16.27 -5.75 -4.00
N ARG A 156 -17.57 -5.76 -3.71
CA ARG A 156 -18.33 -6.95 -3.33
C ARG A 156 -18.37 -7.95 -4.47
#